data_AF-A0A2N5Z903-F1
#
_entry.id   AF-A0A2N5Z903-F1
#
_cell.length_a   1.000
_cell.length_b   1.000
_cell.length_c   1.000
_cell.angle_alpha   90.00
_cell.angle_beta   90.00
_cell.angle_gamma   90.00
#
_symmetry.space_group_name_H-M   'P 1'
#
loop_
_entity.id
_entity.type
_entity.pdbx_description
1 polymer ?
#
loop_
_entity_poly.entity_id
_entity_poly.type
_entity_poly.pdbx_seq_one_letter_code
_entity_poly.pdbx_strand_id
1 'polypeptide(L)'
;MKKLLILLANLFFVFYILEAIANIVDIPYTILMKQSIPLGNTVFFIFIGLCFFFYFISGFLNVFPKRYFLPFTLYPIFSFMVIFTLTLPYFIRKGFTSQSIDMSLFYKEHLGITITSIVLSIIQLYVAIWFIKKIRRKALDVGQSIISIKGIFLFILFNLFIILPILLVYGHANIVVLADNIAGDYMRSDPMSLYSVQKTFKKDTDEVDLIGMIHIGGSDFYKELTKGFKGKDSVVLAEGVTDKNGLLKSKVSYKKVSKALGIGAQEKDFRIDTKEVDIIRADLDTSDFNKETLDFINKIFGSINKGEFSKLFRMEEDPELMKKVSEDLLYKRNKKLVSVLEENSNKYKKFFIPWGAFHLSDIQKELEKDGFVESKKVVVRKIFSYMDIYKNIFNRLSKK
;
A
#
# COMPACT_ATOMS: atom_id res chain seq x y z
N MET A 1 1.94 35.96 -29.45
CA MET A 1 1.45 35.16 -28.30
C MET A 1 0.09 34.47 -28.55
N LYS A 2 -1.01 35.17 -28.89
CA LYS A 2 -2.34 34.55 -29.12
C LYS A 2 -2.33 33.42 -30.15
N LYS A 3 -1.73 33.63 -31.33
CA LYS A 3 -1.61 32.58 -32.38
C LYS A 3 -0.88 31.33 -31.90
N LEU A 4 0.20 31.50 -31.13
CA LEU A 4 0.96 30.39 -30.54
C LEU A 4 0.12 29.62 -29.51
N LEU A 5 -0.62 30.32 -28.64
CA LEU A 5 -1.48 29.67 -27.65
C LEU A 5 -2.61 28.86 -28.31
N ILE A 6 -3.18 29.38 -29.41
CA ILE A 6 -4.19 28.66 -30.22
C ILE A 6 -3.57 27.41 -30.85
N LEU A 7 -2.36 27.53 -31.43
CA LEU A 7 -1.66 26.40 -32.01
C LEU A 7 -1.40 25.31 -30.97
N LEU A 8 -0.87 25.68 -29.80
CA LEU A 8 -0.60 24.74 -28.70
C LEU A 8 -1.90 24.12 -28.15
N ALA A 9 -2.98 24.89 -28.07
CA ALA A 9 -4.29 24.39 -27.65
C ALA A 9 -4.85 23.35 -28.63
N ASN A 10 -4.73 23.61 -29.93
CA ASN A 10 -5.13 22.65 -30.95
C ASN A 10 -4.27 21.38 -30.87
N LEU A 11 -2.95 21.55 -30.71
CA LEU A 11 -2.02 20.44 -30.53
C LEU A 11 -2.41 19.58 -29.31
N PHE A 12 -2.75 20.22 -28.19
CA PHE A 12 -3.23 19.54 -27.00
C PHE A 12 -4.47 18.68 -27.27
N PHE A 13 -5.48 19.19 -27.96
CA PHE A 13 -6.67 18.39 -28.27
C PHE A 13 -6.38 17.25 -29.25
N VAL A 14 -5.46 17.45 -30.20
CA VAL A 14 -5.00 16.38 -31.09
C VAL A 14 -4.35 15.26 -30.26
N PHE A 15 -3.42 15.60 -29.36
CA PHE A 15 -2.79 14.61 -28.48
C PHE A 15 -3.77 13.97 -27.49
N TYR A 16 -4.77 14.72 -26.99
CA TYR A 16 -5.84 14.17 -26.13
C TYR A 16 -6.66 13.10 -26.86
N ILE A 17 -6.94 13.27 -28.16
CA ILE A 17 -7.64 12.28 -28.98
C ILE A 17 -6.72 11.12 -29.36
N LEU A 18 -5.49 11.42 -29.79
CA LEU A 18 -4.53 10.40 -30.18
C LEU A 18 -4.19 9.47 -29.01
N GLU A 19 -4.11 9.99 -27.79
CA GLU A 19 -3.87 9.16 -26.60
C GLU A 19 -5.04 8.22 -26.31
N ALA A 20 -6.29 8.69 -26.42
CA ALA A 20 -7.47 7.85 -26.28
C ALA A 20 -7.50 6.72 -27.32
N ILE A 21 -7.22 7.05 -28.58
CA ILE A 21 -7.16 6.06 -29.67
C ILE A 21 -6.02 5.08 -29.44
N ALA A 22 -4.84 5.58 -29.05
CA ALA A 22 -3.69 4.76 -28.75
C ALA A 22 -4.02 3.75 -27.64
N ASN A 23 -4.65 4.16 -26.54
CA ASN A 23 -5.06 3.25 -25.47
C ASN A 23 -6.08 2.21 -25.93
N ILE A 24 -7.09 2.60 -26.72
CA ILE A 24 -8.11 1.68 -27.25
C ILE A 24 -7.49 0.59 -28.13
N VAL A 25 -6.42 0.91 -28.86
CA VAL A 25 -5.73 -0.04 -29.77
C VAL A 25 -4.63 -0.82 -29.04
N ASP A 26 -3.82 -0.14 -28.26
CA ASP A 26 -2.62 -0.68 -27.61
C ASP A 26 -2.96 -1.69 -26.52
N ILE A 27 -4.05 -1.49 -25.77
CA ILE A 27 -4.46 -2.43 -24.72
C ILE A 27 -4.81 -3.81 -25.31
N PRO A 28 -5.75 -3.95 -26.28
CA PRO A 28 -6.00 -5.22 -26.95
C PRO A 28 -4.76 -5.79 -27.66
N TYR A 29 -3.98 -4.93 -28.32
CA TYR A 29 -2.75 -5.36 -28.99
C TYR A 29 -1.75 -5.97 -28.01
N THR A 30 -1.51 -5.31 -26.87
CA THR A 30 -0.62 -5.79 -25.81
C THR A 30 -1.07 -7.15 -25.28
N ILE A 31 -2.38 -7.33 -25.07
CA ILE A 31 -2.95 -8.61 -24.64
C ILE A 31 -2.68 -9.73 -25.68
N LEU A 32 -2.89 -9.45 -26.96
CA LEU A 32 -2.75 -10.44 -28.03
C LEU A 32 -1.30 -10.76 -28.35
N MET A 33 -0.46 -9.73 -28.48
CA MET A 33 0.91 -9.82 -29.00
C MET A 33 1.98 -9.92 -27.93
N LYS A 34 1.62 -9.76 -26.65
CA LYS A 34 2.55 -9.71 -25.51
C LYS A 34 3.60 -8.59 -25.60
N GLN A 35 3.30 -7.55 -26.37
CA GLN A 35 4.19 -6.41 -26.58
C GLN A 35 3.35 -5.14 -26.68
N SER A 36 3.82 -4.05 -26.07
CA SER A 36 3.20 -2.72 -26.21
C SER A 36 3.67 -2.04 -27.49
N ILE A 37 2.81 -1.20 -28.07
CA ILE A 37 3.12 -0.37 -29.23
C ILE A 37 3.94 0.84 -28.73
N PRO A 38 5.21 1.01 -29.12
CA PRO A 38 6.05 2.12 -28.65
C PRO A 38 5.48 3.52 -28.92
N LEU A 39 4.66 3.63 -29.98
CA LEU A 39 3.95 4.85 -30.33
C LEU A 39 2.95 5.29 -29.26
N GLY A 40 2.27 4.34 -28.59
CA GLY A 40 1.30 4.64 -27.52
C GLY A 40 1.97 5.35 -26.35
N ASN A 41 3.09 4.79 -25.87
CA ASN A 41 3.89 5.40 -24.79
C ASN A 41 4.38 6.80 -25.15
N THR A 42 4.85 6.99 -26.38
CA THR A 42 5.35 8.29 -26.86
C THR A 42 4.22 9.34 -26.86
N VAL A 43 3.05 8.98 -27.38
CA VAL A 43 1.86 9.84 -27.39
C VAL A 43 1.43 10.19 -25.96
N PHE A 44 1.44 9.21 -25.04
CA PHE A 44 1.13 9.42 -23.64
C PHE A 44 2.07 10.42 -22.96
N PHE A 45 3.39 10.28 -23.11
CA PHE A 45 4.35 11.20 -22.48
C PHE A 45 4.23 12.64 -23.00
N ILE A 46 4.02 12.80 -24.31
CA ILE A 46 3.78 14.12 -24.91
C ILE A 46 2.49 14.71 -24.34
N PHE A 47 1.42 13.92 -24.27
CA PHE A 47 0.13 14.35 -23.73
C PHE A 47 0.23 14.78 -22.27
N ILE A 48 0.89 14.00 -21.40
CA ILE A 48 1.14 14.35 -20.00
C ILE A 48 1.92 15.66 -19.89
N GLY A 49 2.97 15.83 -20.69
CA GLY A 49 3.75 17.07 -20.74
C GLY A 49 2.87 18.29 -21.09
N LEU A 50 1.97 18.13 -22.07
CA LEU A 50 1.01 19.18 -22.42
C LEU A 50 -0.02 19.43 -21.31
N CYS A 51 -0.51 18.39 -20.60
CA CYS A 51 -1.40 18.56 -19.46
C CYS A 51 -0.75 19.40 -18.36
N PHE A 52 0.50 19.12 -17.99
CA PHE A 52 1.23 19.91 -17.00
C PHE A 52 1.43 21.35 -17.45
N PHE A 53 1.84 21.54 -18.71
CA PHE A 53 2.01 22.86 -19.29
C PHE A 53 0.72 23.69 -19.23
N PHE A 54 -0.40 23.14 -19.69
CA PHE A 54 -1.69 23.84 -19.70
C PHE A 54 -2.30 24.00 -18.30
N TYR A 55 -2.07 23.04 -17.40
CA TYR A 55 -2.45 23.18 -16.00
C TYR A 55 -1.73 24.36 -15.35
N PHE A 56 -0.41 24.44 -15.51
CA PHE A 56 0.40 25.54 -14.99
C PHE A 56 -0.05 26.87 -15.59
N ILE A 57 -0.13 26.97 -16.92
CA ILE A 57 -0.58 28.18 -17.63
C ILE A 57 -1.96 28.63 -17.18
N SER A 58 -2.88 27.71 -16.88
CA SER A 58 -4.21 28.07 -16.36
C SER A 58 -4.16 28.83 -15.03
N GLY A 59 -3.11 28.65 -14.24
CA GLY A 59 -2.87 29.43 -13.02
C GLY A 59 -2.41 30.86 -13.30
N PHE A 60 -1.55 31.07 -14.30
CA PHE A 60 -0.92 32.37 -14.59
C PHE A 60 -1.72 33.22 -15.56
N LEU A 61 -2.34 32.62 -16.58
CA LEU A 61 -3.00 33.34 -17.66
C LEU A 61 -4.51 33.42 -17.43
N ASN A 62 -5.00 34.63 -17.19
CA ASN A 62 -6.45 34.89 -17.08
C ASN A 62 -7.19 34.69 -18.39
N VAL A 63 -6.49 34.91 -19.49
CA VAL A 63 -7.00 34.74 -20.85
C VAL A 63 -7.23 33.29 -21.25
N PHE A 64 -6.64 32.36 -20.50
CA PHE A 64 -6.78 30.95 -20.78
C PHE A 64 -8.17 30.47 -20.35
N PRO A 65 -8.97 29.83 -21.21
CA PRO A 65 -10.34 29.51 -20.88
C PRO A 65 -10.41 28.26 -19.99
N LYS A 66 -10.13 28.47 -18.69
CA LYS A 66 -9.94 27.44 -17.66
C LYS A 66 -11.11 26.46 -17.60
N ARG A 67 -12.35 26.95 -17.71
CA ARG A 67 -13.57 26.13 -17.74
C ARG A 67 -13.51 25.01 -18.79
N TYR A 68 -12.83 25.27 -19.89
CA TYR A 68 -12.74 24.35 -21.01
C TYR A 68 -11.52 23.45 -20.93
N PHE A 69 -10.36 23.93 -20.48
CA PHE A 69 -9.14 23.12 -20.49
C PHE A 69 -8.87 22.39 -19.17
N LEU A 70 -9.27 22.94 -18.03
CA LEU A 70 -8.97 22.34 -16.73
C LEU A 70 -9.45 20.90 -16.60
N PRO A 71 -10.68 20.53 -17.06
CA PRO A 71 -11.12 19.13 -17.03
C PRO A 71 -10.20 18.19 -17.80
N PHE A 72 -9.67 18.62 -18.95
CA PHE A 72 -8.79 17.82 -19.79
C PHE A 72 -7.38 17.71 -19.20
N THR A 73 -6.88 18.78 -18.58
CA THR A 73 -5.58 18.76 -17.91
C THR A 73 -5.60 17.93 -16.62
N LEU A 74 -6.76 17.84 -15.95
CA LEU A 74 -6.95 17.04 -14.74
C LEU A 74 -7.31 15.58 -15.03
N TYR A 75 -7.77 15.27 -16.25
CA TYR A 75 -8.15 13.91 -16.65
C TYR A 75 -7.04 12.88 -16.41
N PRO A 76 -5.76 13.09 -16.78
CA PRO A 76 -4.72 12.10 -16.51
C PRO A 76 -4.48 11.85 -15.03
N ILE A 77 -4.62 12.89 -14.18
CA ILE A 77 -4.50 12.74 -12.73
C ILE A 77 -5.64 11.86 -12.22
N PHE A 78 -6.87 12.12 -12.66
CA PHE A 78 -8.03 11.31 -12.30
C PHE A 78 -7.91 9.86 -12.78
N SER A 79 -7.56 9.65 -14.06
CA SER A 79 -7.37 8.32 -14.64
C SER A 79 -6.24 7.58 -13.93
N PHE A 80 -5.13 8.25 -13.62
CA PHE A 80 -4.05 7.66 -12.83
C PHE A 80 -4.53 7.26 -11.44
N MET A 81 -5.32 8.09 -10.75
CA MET A 81 -5.86 7.74 -9.44
C MET A 81 -6.79 6.51 -9.50
N VAL A 82 -7.67 6.43 -10.49
CA VAL A 82 -8.55 5.26 -10.67
C VAL A 82 -7.72 4.01 -10.95
N ILE A 83 -6.82 4.08 -11.93
CA ILE A 83 -5.99 2.94 -12.33
C ILE A 83 -5.10 2.51 -11.16
N PHE A 84 -4.37 3.44 -10.53
CA PHE A 84 -3.48 3.15 -9.41
C PHE A 84 -4.21 2.48 -8.26
N THR A 85 -5.43 2.91 -7.91
CA THR A 85 -6.19 2.24 -6.85
C THR A 85 -6.58 0.81 -7.22
N LEU A 86 -6.95 0.56 -8.47
CA LEU A 86 -7.28 -0.78 -8.93
C LEU A 86 -6.05 -1.69 -9.05
N THR A 87 -4.90 -1.13 -9.41
CA THR A 87 -3.64 -1.87 -9.59
C THR A 87 -2.84 -2.03 -8.30
N LEU A 88 -3.07 -1.18 -7.29
CA LEU A 88 -2.29 -1.15 -6.06
C LEU A 88 -2.25 -2.51 -5.33
N PRO A 89 -3.37 -3.23 -5.10
CA PRO A 89 -3.34 -4.56 -4.48
C PRO A 89 -2.42 -5.55 -5.21
N TYR A 90 -2.38 -5.49 -6.54
CA TYR A 90 -1.50 -6.32 -7.35
C TYR A 90 -0.03 -5.98 -7.12
N PHE A 91 0.32 -4.69 -7.20
CA PHE A 91 1.70 -4.23 -6.99
C PHE A 91 2.21 -4.54 -5.59
N ILE A 92 1.33 -4.48 -4.59
CA ILE A 92 1.65 -4.88 -3.23
C ILE A 92 2.01 -6.37 -3.18
N ARG A 93 1.18 -7.22 -3.79
CA ARG A 93 1.36 -8.67 -3.74
C ARG A 93 2.59 -9.14 -4.51
N LYS A 94 2.90 -8.48 -5.64
CA LYS A 94 4.01 -8.86 -6.52
C LYS A 94 5.32 -8.13 -6.22
N GLY A 95 5.31 -7.13 -5.34
CA GLY A 95 6.44 -6.22 -5.13
C GLY A 95 6.42 -5.06 -6.13
N PHE A 96 6.87 -3.88 -5.71
CA PHE A 96 6.90 -2.66 -6.52
C PHE A 96 8.11 -2.59 -7.48
N THR A 97 8.87 -3.66 -7.63
CA THR A 97 10.21 -3.59 -8.20
C THR A 97 10.24 -3.71 -9.71
N SER A 98 11.36 -3.23 -10.24
CA SER A 98 11.63 -2.86 -11.64
C SER A 98 11.73 -4.02 -12.62
N GLN A 99 11.33 -5.25 -12.27
CA GLN A 99 11.12 -6.25 -13.31
C GLN A 99 9.94 -5.77 -14.15
N SER A 100 10.17 -5.62 -15.46
CA SER A 100 9.16 -5.17 -16.40
C SER A 100 7.89 -5.96 -16.17
N ILE A 101 6.89 -5.33 -15.57
CA ILE A 101 5.56 -5.90 -15.43
C ILE A 101 5.19 -6.32 -16.84
N ASP A 102 5.02 -7.63 -17.06
CA ASP A 102 4.48 -8.09 -18.32
C ASP A 102 3.06 -7.54 -18.41
N MET A 103 2.92 -6.39 -19.06
CA MET A 103 1.66 -5.67 -19.15
C MET A 103 0.60 -6.54 -19.83
N SER A 104 1.00 -7.49 -20.68
CA SER A 104 0.07 -8.42 -21.30
C SER A 104 -0.50 -9.43 -20.31
N LEU A 105 0.34 -9.97 -19.42
CA LEU A 105 -0.10 -10.85 -18.35
C LEU A 105 -0.95 -10.06 -17.35
N PHE A 106 -0.52 -8.85 -17.00
CA PHE A 106 -1.25 -7.94 -16.12
C PHE A 106 -2.67 -7.66 -16.62
N TYR A 107 -2.83 -7.23 -17.88
CA TYR A 107 -4.15 -6.95 -18.43
C TYR A 107 -5.03 -8.20 -18.59
N LYS A 108 -4.43 -9.39 -18.78
CA LYS A 108 -5.15 -10.67 -18.81
C LYS A 108 -5.64 -11.10 -17.43
N GLU A 109 -4.77 -11.04 -16.43
CA GLU A 109 -5.10 -11.39 -15.04
C GLU A 109 -6.08 -10.38 -14.41
N HIS A 110 -6.13 -9.15 -14.93
CA HIS A 110 -6.95 -8.06 -14.41
C HIS A 110 -7.92 -7.49 -15.45
N LEU A 111 -8.83 -8.33 -15.93
CA LEU A 111 -9.86 -7.95 -16.91
C LEU A 111 -10.64 -6.68 -16.52
N GLY A 112 -10.91 -6.47 -15.22
CA GLY A 112 -11.57 -5.26 -14.73
C GLY A 112 -10.78 -3.97 -14.99
N ILE A 113 -9.44 -4.02 -14.87
CA ILE A 113 -8.56 -2.88 -15.15
C ILE A 113 -8.53 -2.60 -16.65
N THR A 114 -8.42 -3.66 -17.46
CA THR A 114 -8.49 -3.59 -18.93
C THR A 114 -9.78 -2.91 -19.39
N ILE A 115 -10.94 -3.39 -18.92
CA ILE A 115 -12.24 -2.82 -19.25
C ILE A 115 -12.32 -1.36 -18.79
N THR A 116 -11.87 -1.06 -17.58
CA THR A 116 -11.89 0.31 -17.03
C THR A 116 -11.06 1.26 -17.89
N SER A 117 -9.85 0.88 -18.28
CA SER A 117 -8.97 1.70 -19.12
C SER A 117 -9.56 1.96 -20.50
N ILE A 118 -10.19 0.96 -21.12
CA ILE A 118 -10.89 1.11 -22.41
C ILE A 118 -12.10 2.05 -22.26
N VAL A 119 -12.92 1.85 -21.22
CA VAL A 119 -14.09 2.71 -20.94
C VAL A 119 -13.67 4.16 -20.71
N LEU A 120 -12.62 4.41 -19.91
CA LEU A 120 -12.08 5.75 -19.71
C LEU A 120 -11.62 6.38 -21.03
N SER A 121 -10.95 5.61 -21.89
CA SER A 121 -10.50 6.07 -23.21
C SER A 121 -11.68 6.38 -24.17
N ILE A 122 -12.78 5.62 -24.10
CA ILE A 122 -14.00 5.91 -24.86
C ILE A 122 -14.67 7.19 -24.35
N ILE A 123 -14.75 7.37 -23.03
CA ILE A 123 -15.28 8.60 -22.40
C ILE A 123 -14.42 9.80 -22.83
N GLN A 124 -13.10 9.66 -22.80
CA GLN A 124 -12.15 10.67 -23.26
C GLN A 124 -12.43 11.07 -24.71
N LEU A 125 -12.56 10.10 -25.62
CA LEU A 125 -12.87 10.36 -27.02
C LEU A 125 -14.23 11.05 -27.20
N TYR A 126 -15.27 10.59 -26.48
CA TYR A 126 -16.60 11.19 -26.51
C TYR A 126 -16.57 12.65 -26.06
N VAL A 127 -15.90 12.93 -24.93
CA VAL A 127 -15.72 14.28 -24.38
C VAL A 127 -14.96 15.16 -25.36
N ALA A 128 -13.91 14.65 -26.00
CA ALA A 128 -13.15 15.38 -27.01
C ALA A 128 -14.02 15.76 -28.22
N ILE A 129 -14.78 14.81 -28.78
CA ILE A 129 -15.65 15.05 -29.94
C ILE A 129 -16.75 16.05 -29.59
N TRP A 130 -17.42 15.86 -28.44
CA TRP A 130 -18.44 16.77 -27.95
C TRP A 130 -17.90 18.19 -27.79
N PHE A 131 -16.70 18.30 -27.24
CA PHE A 131 -16.02 19.57 -26.99
C PHE A 131 -15.66 20.28 -28.31
N ILE A 132 -15.04 19.58 -29.27
CA ILE A 132 -14.72 20.13 -30.60
C ILE A 132 -15.98 20.70 -31.26
N LYS A 133 -17.11 19.97 -31.20
CA LYS A 133 -18.39 20.43 -31.75
C LYS A 133 -18.90 21.70 -31.07
N LYS A 134 -18.75 21.81 -29.74
CA LYS A 134 -19.29 22.91 -28.93
C LYS A 134 -18.42 24.18 -28.98
N ILE A 135 -17.10 24.03 -29.04
CA ILE A 135 -16.14 25.13 -28.84
C ILE A 135 -15.64 25.79 -30.12
N ARG A 136 -15.76 25.11 -31.26
CA ARG A 136 -15.53 25.70 -32.60
C ARG A 136 -16.30 27.01 -32.83
N ARG A 137 -17.29 27.33 -31.98
CA ARG A 137 -18.13 28.53 -32.07
C ARG A 137 -17.80 29.68 -31.11
N LYS A 138 -17.01 29.52 -30.01
CA LYS A 138 -16.92 30.57 -28.95
C LYS A 138 -15.62 30.70 -28.11
N ALA A 139 -14.63 29.80 -28.17
CA ALA A 139 -13.68 29.69 -27.04
C ALA A 139 -12.36 30.50 -27.11
N LEU A 140 -12.10 31.28 -28.16
CA LEU A 140 -10.80 31.95 -28.34
C LEU A 140 -10.87 33.48 -28.42
N ASP A 141 -11.92 34.06 -27.82
CA ASP A 141 -11.89 35.47 -27.42
C ASP A 141 -11.06 35.65 -26.14
N VAL A 142 -9.75 35.62 -26.38
CA VAL A 142 -8.71 35.95 -25.42
C VAL A 142 -8.87 37.41 -25.01
N GLY A 143 -9.20 37.65 -23.74
CA GLY A 143 -9.29 38.99 -23.13
C GLY A 143 -7.94 39.74 -23.09
N GLN A 144 -7.95 41.00 -22.67
CA GLN A 144 -6.79 41.90 -22.81
C GLN A 144 -5.73 41.78 -21.67
N SER A 145 -6.06 41.27 -20.48
CA SER A 145 -5.09 41.16 -19.37
C SER A 145 -4.44 39.78 -19.28
N ILE A 146 -3.12 39.74 -19.47
CA ILE A 146 -2.36 38.48 -19.64
C ILE A 146 -2.11 37.78 -18.29
N ILE A 147 -1.72 38.51 -17.24
CA ILE A 147 -1.40 37.95 -15.92
C ILE A 147 -2.29 38.59 -14.86
N SER A 148 -2.74 37.79 -13.89
CA SER A 148 -3.49 38.30 -12.74
C SER A 148 -3.04 37.67 -11.45
N ILE A 149 -2.60 38.53 -10.53
CA ILE A 149 -2.24 38.15 -9.16
C ILE A 149 -3.42 37.45 -8.47
N LYS A 150 -4.65 37.95 -8.67
CA LYS A 150 -5.87 37.30 -8.16
C LYS A 150 -6.04 35.89 -8.73
N GLY A 151 -5.76 35.69 -10.02
CA GLY A 151 -5.80 34.38 -10.67
C GLY A 151 -4.77 33.39 -10.09
N ILE A 152 -3.53 33.85 -9.88
CA ILE A 152 -2.47 33.07 -9.26
C ILE A 152 -2.84 32.71 -7.81
N PHE A 153 -3.31 33.68 -7.03
CA PHE A 153 -3.75 33.44 -5.65
C PHE A 153 -4.88 32.41 -5.59
N LEU A 154 -5.91 32.55 -6.42
CA LEU A 154 -7.01 31.56 -6.49
C LEU A 154 -6.52 30.17 -6.94
N PHE A 155 -5.56 30.09 -7.86
CA PHE A 155 -4.97 28.82 -8.28
C PHE A 155 -4.18 28.15 -7.15
N ILE A 156 -3.40 28.92 -6.38
CA ILE A 156 -2.70 28.42 -5.19
C ILE A 156 -3.72 27.93 -4.16
N LEU A 157 -4.77 28.70 -3.87
CA LEU A 157 -5.84 28.29 -2.96
C LEU A 157 -6.52 27.00 -3.45
N PHE A 158 -6.83 26.88 -4.74
CA PHE A 158 -7.42 25.66 -5.31
C PHE A 158 -6.51 24.44 -5.11
N ASN A 159 -5.21 24.58 -5.36
CA ASN A 159 -4.25 23.49 -5.13
C ASN A 159 -4.17 23.10 -3.65
N LEU A 160 -4.07 24.09 -2.76
CA LEU A 160 -3.89 23.89 -1.34
C LEU A 160 -5.14 23.33 -0.65
N PHE A 161 -6.33 23.81 -1.02
CA PHE A 161 -7.58 23.50 -0.34
C PHE A 161 -8.48 22.48 -1.06
N ILE A 162 -8.15 22.12 -2.31
CA ILE A 162 -8.93 21.11 -3.07
C ILE A 162 -8.04 19.95 -3.49
N ILE A 163 -6.98 20.20 -4.27
CA ILE A 163 -6.14 19.11 -4.80
C ILE A 163 -5.39 18.38 -3.68
N LEU A 164 -4.72 19.11 -2.79
CA LEU A 164 -3.98 18.51 -1.69
C LEU A 164 -4.87 17.65 -0.78
N PRO A 165 -6.05 18.11 -0.30
CA PRO A 165 -6.97 17.27 0.47
C PRO A 165 -7.44 16.02 -0.28
N ILE A 166 -7.74 16.13 -1.58
CA ILE A 166 -8.12 14.96 -2.40
C ILE A 166 -6.97 13.94 -2.44
N LEU A 167 -5.74 14.40 -2.66
CA LEU A 167 -4.56 13.52 -2.68
C LEU A 167 -4.30 12.87 -1.32
N LEU A 168 -4.53 13.59 -0.21
CA LEU A 168 -4.40 13.05 1.13
C LEU A 168 -5.45 11.98 1.43
N VAL A 169 -6.73 12.25 1.11
CA VAL A 169 -7.83 11.26 1.26
C VAL A 169 -7.57 10.04 0.39
N TYR A 170 -7.11 10.26 -0.84
CA TYR A 170 -6.77 9.19 -1.76
C TYR A 170 -5.60 8.35 -1.24
N GLY A 171 -4.48 8.98 -0.84
CA GLY A 171 -3.34 8.29 -0.26
C GLY A 171 -3.74 7.48 0.98
N HIS A 172 -4.60 8.05 1.83
CA HIS A 172 -5.16 7.37 2.99
C HIS A 172 -5.99 6.14 2.61
N ALA A 173 -6.91 6.26 1.65
CA ALA A 173 -7.71 5.12 1.17
C ALA A 173 -6.82 3.99 0.62
N ASN A 174 -5.74 4.32 -0.06
CA ASN A 174 -4.76 3.34 -0.55
C ASN A 174 -4.00 2.65 0.60
N ILE A 175 -3.69 3.35 1.69
CA ILE A 175 -3.10 2.75 2.91
C ILE A 175 -4.08 1.76 3.56
N VAL A 176 -5.37 2.10 3.63
CA VAL A 176 -6.43 1.22 4.14
C VAL A 176 -6.49 -0.08 3.32
N VAL A 177 -6.57 0.05 2.00
CA VAL A 177 -6.58 -1.10 1.06
C VAL A 177 -5.29 -1.93 1.16
N LEU A 178 -4.14 -1.27 1.30
CA LEU A 178 -2.84 -1.93 1.49
C LEU A 178 -2.82 -2.79 2.76
N ALA A 179 -3.32 -2.26 3.87
CA ALA A 179 -3.34 -2.98 5.15
C ALA A 179 -4.20 -4.25 5.05
N ASP A 180 -5.38 -4.17 4.45
CA ASP A 180 -6.29 -5.31 4.27
C ASP A 180 -5.70 -6.39 3.35
N ASN A 181 -5.00 -6.00 2.28
CA ASN A 181 -4.45 -6.96 1.32
C ASN A 181 -3.19 -7.68 1.81
N ILE A 182 -2.33 -7.03 2.60
CA ILE A 182 -1.11 -7.65 3.10
C ILE A 182 -1.45 -8.65 4.20
N ALA A 183 -2.24 -8.25 5.19
CA ALA A 183 -2.39 -9.01 6.42
C ALA A 183 -3.53 -10.05 6.38
N GLY A 184 -4.18 -10.20 5.22
CA GLY A 184 -5.34 -11.09 5.05
C GLY A 184 -6.44 -10.81 6.07
N ASP A 185 -7.15 -11.84 6.50
CA ASP A 185 -8.26 -11.71 7.46
C ASP A 185 -7.84 -11.31 8.89
N TYR A 186 -6.53 -11.20 9.16
CA TYR A 186 -5.97 -10.98 10.49
C TYR A 186 -5.71 -9.49 10.80
N MET A 187 -5.88 -8.62 9.81
CA MET A 187 -6.06 -7.19 10.05
C MET A 187 -7.27 -6.69 9.29
N ARG A 188 -7.85 -5.62 9.81
CA ARG A 188 -8.89 -4.87 9.14
C ARG A 188 -8.58 -3.40 9.26
N SER A 189 -8.82 -2.64 8.22
CA SER A 189 -8.77 -1.21 8.26
C SER A 189 -10.14 -0.63 7.91
N ASP A 190 -10.52 0.41 8.64
CA ASP A 190 -11.59 1.32 8.20
C ASP A 190 -10.97 2.69 7.90
N PRO A 191 -11.75 3.69 7.43
CA PRO A 191 -11.19 5.02 7.17
C PRO A 191 -10.60 5.73 8.38
N MET A 192 -10.85 5.28 9.62
CA MET A 192 -10.48 5.96 10.86
C MET A 192 -9.46 5.21 11.71
N SER A 193 -9.38 3.88 11.60
CA SER A 193 -8.51 3.05 12.43
C SER A 193 -8.03 1.78 11.72
N LEU A 194 -6.91 1.26 12.22
CA LEU A 194 -6.41 -0.08 11.91
C LEU A 194 -6.72 -1.01 13.08
N TYR A 195 -7.13 -2.24 12.79
CA TYR A 195 -7.50 -3.25 13.78
C TYR A 195 -6.76 -4.57 13.57
N SER A 196 -6.45 -5.22 14.67
CA SER A 196 -6.00 -6.61 14.76
C SER A 196 -7.22 -7.50 14.90
N VAL A 197 -7.23 -8.60 14.16
CA VAL A 197 -8.26 -9.64 14.29
C VAL A 197 -7.64 -10.85 14.97
N GLN A 198 -8.36 -11.37 15.96
CA GLN A 198 -8.11 -12.66 16.58
C GLN A 198 -9.21 -13.63 16.14
N LYS A 199 -8.78 -14.79 15.65
CA LYS A 199 -9.64 -15.94 15.34
C LYS A 199 -9.30 -17.08 16.28
N THR A 200 -10.31 -17.77 16.77
CA THR A 200 -10.16 -18.92 17.67
C THR A 200 -10.48 -20.20 16.91
N PHE A 201 -9.57 -21.18 16.95
CA PHE A 201 -9.68 -22.49 16.34
C PHE A 201 -9.81 -23.57 17.41
N LYS A 202 -10.60 -24.62 17.14
CA LYS A 202 -10.86 -25.69 18.10
C LYS A 202 -10.69 -27.08 17.49
N LYS A 203 -10.10 -27.98 18.25
CA LYS A 203 -10.03 -29.41 17.95
C LYS A 203 -10.16 -30.16 19.27
N ASP A 204 -11.19 -30.98 19.42
CA ASP A 204 -11.50 -31.69 20.66
C ASP A 204 -11.55 -30.75 21.88
N THR A 205 -10.60 -30.89 22.82
CA THR A 205 -10.45 -30.02 24.01
C THR A 205 -9.52 -28.84 23.79
N ASP A 206 -8.79 -28.81 22.67
CA ASP A 206 -7.71 -27.87 22.44
C ASP A 206 -8.24 -26.61 21.73
N GLU A 207 -7.78 -25.44 22.17
CA GLU A 207 -8.16 -24.13 21.66
C GLU A 207 -6.92 -23.33 21.24
N VAL A 208 -6.91 -22.82 20.01
CA VAL A 208 -5.80 -22.03 19.46
C VAL A 208 -6.31 -20.65 19.05
N ASP A 209 -5.80 -19.61 19.69
CA ASP A 209 -6.08 -18.21 19.38
C ASP A 209 -4.99 -17.66 18.44
N LEU A 210 -5.30 -17.52 17.15
CA LEU A 210 -4.44 -16.84 16.17
C LEU A 210 -4.72 -15.33 16.22
N ILE A 211 -3.70 -14.53 16.54
CA ILE A 211 -3.85 -13.08 16.82
C ILE A 211 -2.92 -12.28 15.91
N GLY A 212 -3.50 -11.45 15.04
CA GLY A 212 -2.76 -10.59 14.12
C GLY A 212 -1.91 -9.55 14.81
N MET A 213 -0.59 -9.67 14.72
CA MET A 213 0.37 -8.71 15.28
C MET A 213 0.96 -7.77 14.23
N ILE A 214 1.31 -6.57 14.70
CA ILE A 214 2.14 -5.59 14.00
C ILE A 214 3.22 -5.08 14.96
N HIS A 215 4.37 -4.69 14.41
CA HIS A 215 5.48 -4.18 15.21
C HIS A 215 5.29 -2.74 15.72
N ILE A 216 4.38 -1.97 15.12
CA ILE A 216 4.07 -0.60 15.51
C ILE A 216 2.56 -0.45 15.70
N GLY A 217 2.15 -0.05 16.90
CA GLY A 217 0.77 0.02 17.32
C GLY A 217 0.58 0.99 18.49
N GLY A 218 -0.66 1.34 18.83
CA GLY A 218 -0.93 2.08 20.07
C GLY A 218 -0.44 1.30 21.29
N SER A 219 0.11 1.99 22.31
CA SER A 219 0.58 1.30 23.52
C SER A 219 -0.55 0.57 24.25
N ASP A 220 -1.78 1.08 24.19
CA ASP A 220 -2.94 0.47 24.83
C ASP A 220 -3.37 -0.82 24.14
N PHE A 221 -3.21 -0.91 22.82
CA PHE A 221 -3.44 -2.16 22.07
C PHE A 221 -2.60 -3.32 22.64
N TYR A 222 -1.29 -3.11 22.83
CA TYR A 222 -0.41 -4.17 23.36
C TYR A 222 -0.75 -4.52 24.81
N LYS A 223 -1.06 -3.53 25.64
CA LYS A 223 -1.45 -3.77 27.05
C LYS A 223 -2.76 -4.51 27.17
N GLU A 224 -3.76 -4.15 26.37
CA GLU A 224 -5.06 -4.84 26.34
C GLU A 224 -4.92 -6.27 25.82
N LEU A 225 -4.07 -6.46 24.80
CA LEU A 225 -3.81 -7.78 24.26
C LEU A 225 -3.20 -8.71 25.32
N THR A 226 -2.14 -8.28 26.01
CA THR A 226 -1.45 -9.16 26.98
C THR A 226 -2.26 -9.43 28.23
N LYS A 227 -3.16 -8.52 28.65
CA LYS A 227 -4.14 -8.79 29.71
C LYS A 227 -5.09 -9.94 29.38
N GLY A 228 -5.29 -10.25 28.10
CA GLY A 228 -6.12 -11.36 27.65
C GLY A 228 -5.45 -12.73 27.77
N PHE A 229 -4.13 -12.79 27.97
CA PHE A 229 -3.39 -14.05 28.08
C PHE A 229 -3.42 -14.56 29.51
N LYS A 230 -4.47 -15.32 29.83
CA LYS A 230 -4.68 -15.90 31.16
C LYS A 230 -5.28 -17.29 31.05
N GLY A 231 -4.95 -18.14 32.00
CA GLY A 231 -5.59 -19.44 32.18
C GLY A 231 -4.61 -20.50 32.67
N LYS A 232 -5.11 -21.41 33.51
CA LYS A 232 -4.39 -22.66 33.78
C LYS A 232 -4.32 -23.47 32.48
N ASP A 233 -3.22 -24.21 32.30
CA ASP A 233 -2.96 -25.03 31.11
C ASP A 233 -2.99 -24.23 29.79
N SER A 234 -2.57 -22.96 29.87
CA SER A 234 -2.44 -22.08 28.72
C SER A 234 -1.00 -21.64 28.48
N VAL A 235 -0.65 -21.43 27.21
CA VAL A 235 0.70 -21.03 26.79
C VAL A 235 0.63 -19.98 25.69
N VAL A 236 1.55 -19.02 25.73
CA VAL A 236 1.80 -18.11 24.61
C VAL A 236 2.97 -18.65 23.79
N LEU A 237 2.72 -18.90 22.50
CA LEU A 237 3.76 -19.22 21.52
C LEU A 237 4.28 -17.92 20.92
N ALA A 238 5.36 -17.40 21.49
CA ALA A 238 5.86 -16.06 21.19
C ALA A 238 6.74 -16.04 19.93
N GLU A 239 6.43 -15.10 19.02
CA GLU A 239 7.28 -14.70 17.90
C GLU A 239 8.55 -13.99 18.41
N GLY A 240 9.67 -14.22 17.72
CA GLY A 240 10.91 -13.52 18.02
C GLY A 240 12.12 -14.37 17.69
N VAL A 241 12.58 -14.24 16.44
CA VAL A 241 13.81 -14.86 15.95
C VAL A 241 14.95 -14.62 16.94
N THR A 242 15.56 -15.70 17.41
CA THR A 242 16.74 -15.59 18.29
C THR A 242 17.99 -15.41 17.46
N ASP A 243 18.96 -14.67 18.00
CA ASP A 243 20.26 -14.48 17.36
C ASP A 243 21.35 -14.91 18.34
N LYS A 244 21.45 -16.22 18.58
CA LYS A 244 22.42 -16.79 19.53
C LYS A 244 23.87 -16.57 19.08
N ASN A 245 24.09 -16.53 17.77
CA ASN A 245 25.43 -16.45 17.18
C ASN A 245 25.83 -15.03 16.72
N GLY A 246 24.98 -14.02 16.92
CA GLY A 246 25.27 -12.63 16.55
C GLY A 246 25.38 -12.40 15.04
N LEU A 247 24.60 -13.12 14.24
CA LEU A 247 24.62 -13.04 12.77
C LEU A 247 23.93 -11.78 12.24
N LEU A 248 23.10 -11.13 13.06
CA LEU A 248 22.50 -9.85 12.71
C LEU A 248 23.41 -8.69 13.13
N LYS A 249 23.84 -7.90 12.14
CA LYS A 249 24.67 -6.69 12.33
C LYS A 249 23.95 -5.58 13.10
N SER A 250 22.61 -5.62 13.11
CA SER A 250 21.79 -4.70 13.89
C SER A 250 20.43 -5.30 14.18
N LYS A 251 19.85 -4.98 15.34
CA LYS A 251 18.43 -5.25 15.62
C LYS A 251 17.57 -4.20 14.93
N VAL A 252 16.39 -4.59 14.45
CA VAL A 252 15.39 -3.58 14.03
C VAL A 252 14.98 -2.81 15.26
N SER A 253 15.00 -1.48 15.18
CA SER A 253 14.27 -0.66 16.13
C SER A 253 13.24 0.19 15.41
N TYR A 254 11.99 0.01 15.80
CA TYR A 254 10.88 0.82 15.30
C TYR A 254 10.75 2.15 16.05
N LYS A 255 11.59 2.40 17.06
CA LYS A 255 11.55 3.59 17.92
C LYS A 255 11.52 4.91 17.15
N LYS A 256 12.25 5.04 16.04
CA LYS A 256 12.24 6.29 15.25
C LYS A 256 10.90 6.51 14.57
N VAL A 257 10.32 5.46 13.98
CA VAL A 257 9.05 5.51 13.27
C VAL A 257 7.90 5.67 14.26
N SER A 258 7.85 4.87 15.33
CA SER A 258 6.83 4.97 16.37
C SER A 258 6.88 6.34 17.05
N LYS A 259 8.08 6.84 17.35
CA LYS A 259 8.26 8.22 17.79
C LYS A 259 7.71 9.18 16.74
N ALA A 260 8.11 9.10 15.47
CA ALA A 260 7.65 10.03 14.42
C ALA A 260 6.11 10.13 14.34
N LEU A 261 5.43 8.99 14.43
CA LEU A 261 3.97 8.86 14.35
C LEU A 261 3.25 9.11 15.69
N GLY A 262 3.98 9.15 16.81
CA GLY A 262 3.40 9.32 18.14
C GLY A 262 2.62 8.09 18.64
N ILE A 263 3.05 6.90 18.22
CA ILE A 263 2.46 5.61 18.62
C ILE A 263 3.50 4.73 19.33
N GLY A 264 3.06 3.61 19.90
CA GLY A 264 3.90 2.64 20.60
C GLY A 264 4.66 1.71 19.65
N ALA A 265 5.52 0.88 20.23
CA ALA A 265 6.26 -0.15 19.53
C ALA A 265 6.19 -1.46 20.31
N GLN A 266 6.03 -2.59 19.60
CA GLN A 266 5.91 -3.91 20.20
C GLN A 266 7.08 -4.22 21.15
N GLU A 267 8.32 -3.92 20.74
CA GLU A 267 9.54 -4.14 21.53
C GLU A 267 9.50 -3.52 22.94
N LYS A 268 8.74 -2.44 23.10
CA LYS A 268 8.63 -1.69 24.35
C LYS A 268 7.39 -2.09 25.13
N ASP A 269 6.24 -2.11 24.47
CA ASP A 269 4.93 -2.10 25.11
C ASP A 269 4.28 -3.49 25.21
N PHE A 270 4.72 -4.47 24.41
CA PHE A 270 4.23 -5.85 24.49
C PHE A 270 4.95 -6.61 25.63
N ARG A 271 4.30 -6.65 26.80
CA ARG A 271 4.80 -7.30 28.01
C ARG A 271 3.77 -8.29 28.54
N ILE A 272 4.13 -9.56 28.53
CA ILE A 272 3.32 -10.66 29.04
C ILE A 272 3.75 -10.94 30.48
N ASP A 273 2.78 -11.11 31.39
CA ASP A 273 3.06 -11.52 32.76
C ASP A 273 3.24 -13.04 32.84
N THR A 274 4.47 -13.48 33.01
CA THR A 274 4.83 -14.92 33.08
C THR A 274 4.29 -15.61 34.33
N LYS A 275 3.69 -14.87 35.28
CA LYS A 275 3.02 -15.47 36.44
C LYS A 275 1.62 -16.00 36.10
N GLU A 276 0.99 -15.47 35.04
CA GLU A 276 -0.38 -15.81 34.65
C GLU A 276 -0.47 -16.81 33.49
N VAL A 277 0.61 -16.96 32.71
CA VAL A 277 0.68 -17.81 31.53
C VAL A 277 2.12 -18.24 31.22
N ASP A 278 2.30 -19.49 30.78
CA ASP A 278 3.60 -19.98 30.30
C ASP A 278 3.93 -19.34 28.95
N ILE A 279 5.21 -19.10 28.67
CA ILE A 279 5.67 -18.56 27.38
C ILE A 279 6.70 -19.51 26.78
N ILE A 280 6.44 -19.93 25.55
CA ILE A 280 7.38 -20.72 24.76
C ILE A 280 7.78 -19.90 23.54
N ARG A 281 9.09 -19.81 23.28
CA ARG A 281 9.59 -19.28 22.01
C ARG A 281 9.33 -20.31 20.92
N ALA A 282 8.56 -19.91 19.92
CA ALA A 282 8.14 -20.79 18.83
C ALA A 282 8.71 -20.39 17.46
N ASP A 283 9.75 -19.56 17.47
CA ASP A 283 10.42 -19.04 16.27
C ASP A 283 11.79 -19.69 16.08
N LEU A 284 12.40 -19.45 14.92
CA LEU A 284 13.73 -19.96 14.55
C LEU A 284 14.87 -19.17 15.19
N ASP A 285 16.06 -19.76 15.22
CA ASP A 285 17.28 -18.99 15.38
C ASP A 285 17.77 -18.49 14.01
N THR A 286 18.41 -17.33 13.97
CA THR A 286 19.05 -16.83 12.75
C THR A 286 20.08 -17.79 12.16
N SER A 287 20.64 -18.71 12.94
CA SER A 287 21.52 -19.77 12.42
C SER A 287 20.81 -20.73 11.46
N ASP A 288 19.49 -20.80 11.49
CA ASP A 288 18.68 -21.66 10.62
C ASP A 288 18.36 -21.00 9.26
N PHE A 289 18.73 -19.72 9.11
CA PHE A 289 18.49 -18.94 7.88
C PHE A 289 19.63 -19.13 6.88
N ASN A 290 19.30 -19.01 5.60
CA ASN A 290 20.30 -18.91 4.55
C ASN A 290 21.12 -17.63 4.72
N LYS A 291 22.39 -17.68 4.33
CA LYS A 291 23.30 -16.54 4.42
C LYS A 291 22.77 -15.34 3.62
N GLU A 292 22.21 -15.59 2.44
CA GLU A 292 21.65 -14.57 1.57
C GLU A 292 20.44 -13.87 2.22
N THR A 293 19.61 -14.63 2.96
CA THR A 293 18.52 -14.08 3.77
C THR A 293 19.07 -13.18 4.88
N LEU A 294 20.12 -13.60 5.60
CA LEU A 294 20.76 -12.79 6.64
C LEU A 294 21.37 -11.51 6.08
N ASP A 295 22.03 -11.58 4.92
CA ASP A 295 22.59 -10.41 4.24
C ASP A 295 21.49 -9.44 3.80
N PHE A 296 20.38 -9.96 3.26
CA PHE A 296 19.21 -9.19 2.91
C PHE A 296 18.59 -8.48 4.14
N ILE A 297 18.34 -9.23 5.22
CA ILE A 297 17.81 -8.70 6.48
C ILE A 297 18.73 -7.60 7.02
N ASN A 298 20.03 -7.84 7.08
CA ASN A 298 21.02 -6.86 7.56
C ASN A 298 21.01 -5.57 6.73
N LYS A 299 20.85 -5.68 5.40
CA LYS A 299 20.73 -4.53 4.51
C LYS A 299 19.45 -3.73 4.77
N ILE A 300 18.31 -4.41 4.94
CA ILE A 300 17.04 -3.75 5.27
C ILE A 300 17.11 -3.08 6.65
N PHE A 301 17.53 -3.82 7.67
CA PHE A 301 17.59 -3.34 9.05
C PHE A 301 18.55 -2.15 9.17
N GLY A 302 19.70 -2.23 8.50
CA GLY A 302 20.64 -1.11 8.41
C GLY A 302 20.01 0.13 7.77
N SER A 303 19.23 -0.03 6.71
CA SER A 303 18.55 1.08 6.02
C SER A 303 17.44 1.71 6.88
N ILE A 304 16.59 0.88 7.52
CA ILE A 304 15.54 1.33 8.44
C ILE A 304 16.13 2.09 9.62
N ASN A 305 17.17 1.54 10.25
CA ASN A 305 17.81 2.15 11.41
C ASN A 305 18.47 3.50 11.06
N LYS A 306 19.00 3.66 9.84
CA LYS A 306 19.54 4.92 9.32
C LYS A 306 18.45 5.89 8.84
N GLY A 307 17.21 5.43 8.64
CA GLY A 307 16.12 6.23 8.07
C GLY A 307 16.22 6.40 6.55
N GLU A 308 17.00 5.55 5.88
CA GLU A 308 17.24 5.60 4.44
C GLU A 308 16.17 4.80 3.67
N PHE A 309 14.88 5.09 3.93
CA PHE A 309 13.76 4.35 3.34
C PHE A 309 13.78 4.35 1.80
N SER A 310 14.28 5.42 1.19
CA SER A 310 14.44 5.51 -0.27
C SER A 310 15.34 4.41 -0.85
N LYS A 311 16.29 3.87 -0.08
CA LYS A 311 17.13 2.75 -0.52
C LYS A 311 16.35 1.44 -0.56
N LEU A 312 15.37 1.25 0.33
CA LEU A 312 14.52 0.06 0.34
C LEU A 312 13.69 -0.04 -0.94
N PHE A 313 13.11 1.08 -1.39
CA PHE A 313 12.37 1.15 -2.66
C PHE A 313 13.22 0.97 -3.92
N ARG A 314 14.55 0.98 -3.79
CA ARG A 314 15.51 0.77 -4.88
C ARG A 314 16.23 -0.57 -4.78
N MET A 315 15.85 -1.43 -3.84
CA MET A 315 16.43 -2.78 -3.78
C MET A 315 15.89 -3.56 -4.97
N GLU A 316 16.80 -3.95 -5.86
CA GLU A 316 16.50 -4.86 -6.96
C GLU A 316 16.06 -6.21 -6.35
N GLU A 317 14.88 -6.67 -6.72
CA GLU A 317 14.35 -7.96 -6.31
C GLU A 317 14.89 -9.03 -7.27
N ASP A 318 15.94 -9.73 -6.84
CA ASP A 318 16.31 -11.01 -7.43
C ASP A 318 15.24 -12.05 -7.03
N PRO A 319 14.49 -12.64 -7.98
CA PRO A 319 13.44 -13.61 -7.67
C PRO A 319 13.95 -14.84 -6.90
N GLU A 320 15.18 -15.27 -7.15
CA GLU A 320 15.76 -16.41 -6.45
C GLU A 320 16.08 -16.06 -4.99
N LEU A 321 16.65 -14.87 -4.76
CA LEU A 321 16.84 -14.32 -3.43
C LEU A 321 15.50 -14.19 -2.69
N MET A 322 14.48 -13.61 -3.33
CA MET A 322 13.16 -13.42 -2.71
C MET A 322 12.49 -14.75 -2.37
N LYS A 323 12.69 -15.80 -3.17
CA LYS A 323 12.26 -17.16 -2.85
C LYS A 323 12.94 -17.68 -1.58
N LYS A 324 14.27 -17.53 -1.45
CA LYS A 324 15.02 -17.93 -0.24
C LYS A 324 14.59 -17.12 0.99
N VAL A 325 14.39 -15.83 0.83
CA VAL A 325 13.91 -14.93 1.89
C VAL A 325 12.52 -15.35 2.35
N SER A 326 11.59 -15.61 1.42
CA SER A 326 10.23 -16.09 1.73
C SER A 326 10.26 -17.44 2.45
N GLU A 327 11.10 -18.36 1.98
CA GLU A 327 11.31 -19.66 2.62
C GLU A 327 11.73 -19.54 4.08
N ASP A 328 12.75 -18.73 4.37
CA ASP A 328 13.26 -18.57 5.74
C ASP A 328 12.34 -17.72 6.61
N LEU A 329 11.86 -16.58 6.10
CA LEU A 329 11.12 -15.60 6.89
C LEU A 329 9.64 -15.92 7.06
N LEU A 330 9.07 -16.83 6.26
CA LEU A 330 7.66 -17.22 6.36
C LEU A 330 7.52 -18.72 6.57
N TYR A 331 7.90 -19.53 5.60
CA TYR A 331 7.52 -20.95 5.57
C TYR A 331 8.20 -21.75 6.69
N LYS A 332 9.52 -21.64 6.85
CA LYS A 332 10.23 -22.36 7.91
C LYS A 332 9.80 -21.90 9.30
N ARG A 333 9.54 -20.60 9.49
CA ARG A 333 9.06 -20.03 10.77
C ARG A 333 7.66 -20.54 11.12
N ASN A 334 6.73 -20.53 10.16
CA ASN A 334 5.39 -21.08 10.34
C ASN A 334 5.44 -22.57 10.66
N LYS A 335 6.25 -23.34 9.94
CA LYS A 335 6.44 -24.77 10.20
C LYS A 335 7.00 -25.03 11.60
N LYS A 336 7.98 -24.23 12.05
CA LYS A 336 8.53 -24.36 13.41
C LYS A 336 7.47 -24.08 14.46
N LEU A 337 6.66 -23.04 14.28
CA LEU A 337 5.56 -22.70 15.19
C LEU A 337 4.56 -23.87 15.32
N VAL A 338 4.12 -24.45 14.20
CA VAL A 338 3.18 -25.58 14.20
C VAL A 338 3.79 -26.79 14.91
N SER A 339 5.04 -27.13 14.62
CA SER A 339 5.77 -28.20 15.32
C SER A 339 5.86 -27.95 16.84
N VAL A 340 6.12 -26.72 17.28
CA VAL A 340 6.14 -26.39 18.72
C VAL A 340 4.75 -26.52 19.35
N LEU A 341 3.68 -26.18 18.62
CA LEU A 341 2.32 -26.42 19.10
C LEU A 341 2.05 -27.91 19.31
N GLU A 342 2.38 -28.75 18.32
CA GLU A 342 2.20 -30.21 18.39
C GLU A 342 2.99 -30.82 19.56
N GLU A 343 4.27 -30.46 19.70
CA GLU A 343 5.16 -30.91 20.78
C GLU A 343 4.60 -30.61 22.17
N ASN A 344 3.75 -29.58 22.30
CA ASN A 344 3.22 -29.10 23.57
C ASN A 344 1.71 -29.36 23.77
N SER A 345 1.04 -30.01 22.81
CA SER A 345 -0.40 -30.33 22.83
C SER A 345 -0.86 -31.20 24.00
N ASN A 346 0.04 -32.06 24.51
CA ASN A 346 -0.23 -32.89 25.69
C ASN A 346 -0.15 -32.09 27.00
N LYS A 347 0.57 -30.96 27.02
CA LYS A 347 0.79 -30.16 28.23
C LYS A 347 -0.23 -29.02 28.37
N TYR A 348 -0.61 -28.38 27.28
CA TYR A 348 -1.51 -27.22 27.30
C TYR A 348 -2.75 -27.49 26.49
N LYS A 349 -3.87 -26.92 26.94
CA LYS A 349 -5.17 -26.97 26.26
C LYS A 349 -5.50 -25.68 25.54
N LYS A 350 -4.80 -24.59 25.88
CA LYS A 350 -5.01 -23.30 25.23
C LYS A 350 -3.71 -22.68 24.75
N PHE A 351 -3.66 -22.36 23.47
CA PHE A 351 -2.51 -21.73 22.83
C PHE A 351 -2.89 -20.31 22.37
N PHE A 352 -2.11 -19.32 22.80
CA PHE A 352 -2.17 -17.97 22.25
C PHE A 352 -1.01 -17.76 21.29
N ILE A 353 -1.30 -17.36 20.06
CA ILE A 353 -0.31 -17.17 19.00
C ILE A 353 -0.38 -15.72 18.50
N PRO A 354 0.27 -14.78 19.23
CA PRO A 354 0.45 -13.41 18.78
C PRO A 354 1.60 -13.36 17.77
N TRP A 355 1.26 -13.44 16.48
CA TRP A 355 2.22 -13.54 15.39
C TRP A 355 1.95 -12.51 14.30
N GLY A 356 2.98 -12.09 13.56
CA GLY A 356 2.86 -11.15 12.46
C GLY A 356 1.73 -11.55 11.51
N ALA A 357 0.78 -10.65 11.27
CA ALA A 357 -0.48 -11.00 10.58
C ALA A 357 -0.28 -11.60 9.18
N PHE A 358 0.81 -11.23 8.50
CA PHE A 358 1.19 -11.79 7.21
C PHE A 358 1.41 -13.32 7.22
N HIS A 359 1.76 -13.90 8.37
CA HIS A 359 1.98 -15.34 8.51
C HIS A 359 0.70 -16.14 8.75
N LEU A 360 -0.31 -15.51 9.36
CA LEU A 360 -1.40 -16.22 10.04
C LEU A 360 -2.31 -16.96 9.07
N SER A 361 -2.47 -16.48 7.83
CA SER A 361 -3.24 -17.19 6.80
C SER A 361 -2.65 -18.56 6.45
N ASP A 362 -1.32 -18.71 6.48
CA ASP A 362 -0.69 -20.00 6.20
C ASP A 362 -0.68 -20.89 7.45
N ILE A 363 -0.48 -20.31 8.64
CA ILE A 363 -0.62 -21.04 9.91
C ILE A 363 -2.04 -21.59 10.07
N GLN A 364 -3.06 -20.79 9.74
CA GLN A 364 -4.46 -21.22 9.73
C GLN A 364 -4.67 -22.46 8.86
N LYS A 365 -4.14 -22.46 7.62
CA LYS A 365 -4.28 -23.62 6.72
C LYS A 365 -3.64 -24.87 7.29
N GLU A 366 -2.51 -24.76 7.98
CA GLU A 366 -1.89 -25.92 8.64
C GLU A 366 -2.77 -26.42 9.80
N LEU A 367 -3.28 -25.53 10.66
CA LEU A 367 -4.23 -25.93 11.70
C LEU A 367 -5.48 -26.62 11.14
N GLU A 368 -6.05 -26.09 10.05
CA GLU A 368 -7.23 -26.67 9.38
C GLU A 368 -6.93 -28.06 8.80
N LYS A 369 -5.74 -28.28 8.21
CA LYS A 369 -5.30 -29.61 7.76
C LYS A 369 -5.21 -30.60 8.93
N ASP A 370 -4.81 -30.11 10.10
CA ASP A 370 -4.73 -30.91 11.32
C ASP A 370 -6.09 -31.13 12.00
N GLY A 371 -7.18 -30.65 11.39
CA GLY A 371 -8.55 -30.86 11.87
C GLY A 371 -9.06 -29.83 12.87
N PHE A 372 -8.33 -28.72 13.07
CA PHE A 372 -8.89 -27.58 13.80
C PHE A 372 -9.96 -26.87 12.96
N VAL A 373 -11.03 -26.46 13.62
CA VAL A 373 -12.14 -25.73 12.99
C VAL A 373 -12.23 -24.32 13.55
N GLU A 374 -12.34 -23.32 12.68
CA GLU A 374 -12.55 -21.92 13.07
C GLU A 374 -13.89 -21.82 13.84
N SER A 375 -13.83 -21.30 15.07
CA SER A 375 -15.02 -20.98 15.84
C SER A 375 -15.63 -19.67 15.36
N LYS A 376 -16.94 -19.48 15.59
CA LYS A 376 -17.62 -18.20 15.25
C LYS A 376 -17.14 -16.99 16.07
N LYS A 377 -16.24 -17.20 17.04
CA LYS A 377 -15.73 -16.14 17.92
C LYS A 377 -14.60 -15.39 17.20
N VAL A 378 -14.89 -14.14 16.84
CA VAL A 378 -13.91 -13.21 16.28
C VAL A 378 -13.77 -12.04 17.25
N VAL A 379 -12.54 -11.77 17.70
CA VAL A 379 -12.25 -10.61 18.56
C VAL A 379 -11.47 -9.60 17.74
N VAL A 380 -11.96 -8.36 17.68
CA VAL A 380 -11.32 -7.26 16.95
C VAL A 380 -10.79 -6.25 17.95
N ARG A 381 -9.53 -5.85 17.81
CA ARG A 381 -8.87 -4.87 18.68
C ARG A 381 -8.30 -3.74 17.86
N LYS A 382 -8.57 -2.50 18.27
CA LYS A 382 -8.01 -1.31 17.60
C LYS A 382 -6.50 -1.25 17.87
N ILE A 383 -5.71 -1.24 16.80
CA ILE A 383 -4.26 -1.06 16.87
C ILE A 383 -3.96 0.44 17.09
N PHE A 384 -4.48 1.32 16.23
CA PHE A 384 -4.40 2.78 16.40
C PHE A 384 -5.49 3.47 15.58
N SER A 385 -5.76 4.75 15.89
CA SER A 385 -6.52 5.63 15.00
C SER A 385 -5.58 6.42 14.09
N TYR A 386 -5.94 6.52 12.81
CA TYR A 386 -5.23 7.38 11.86
C TYR A 386 -5.32 8.86 12.24
N MET A 387 -6.45 9.29 12.82
CA MET A 387 -6.63 10.67 13.29
C MET A 387 -5.68 11.02 14.43
N ASP A 388 -5.41 10.08 15.35
CA ASP A 388 -4.42 10.29 16.41
C ASP A 388 -3.01 10.48 15.84
N ILE A 389 -2.66 9.69 14.81
CA ILE A 389 -1.39 9.84 14.09
C ILE A 389 -1.32 11.22 13.42
N TYR A 390 -2.34 11.62 12.67
CA TYR A 390 -2.37 12.93 11.99
C TYR A 390 -2.26 14.09 12.97
N LYS A 391 -3.00 14.02 14.09
CA LYS A 391 -2.93 15.00 15.19
C LYS A 391 -1.53 15.07 15.78
N ASN A 392 -0.88 13.94 16.00
CA ASN A 392 0.49 13.88 16.53
C ASN A 392 1.52 14.47 15.57
N ILE A 393 1.39 14.22 14.26
CA ILE A 393 2.24 14.81 13.23
C ILE A 393 2.02 16.33 13.18
N PHE A 394 0.78 16.78 13.11
CA PHE A 394 0.42 18.21 13.05
C PHE A 394 0.96 18.97 14.27
N ASN A 395 0.75 18.45 15.47
CA ASN A 395 1.25 19.05 16.72
C ASN A 395 2.78 19.16 16.81
N ARG A 396 3.52 18.39 16.01
CA ARG A 396 4.98 18.50 15.94
C ARG A 396 5.43 19.52 14.93
N LEU A 397 4.72 19.61 13.81
CA LEU A 397 4.98 20.61 12.79
C LEU A 397 4.67 22.02 13.31
N SER A 398 3.66 22.18 14.17
CA SER A 398 3.31 23.48 14.76
C SER A 398 4.25 23.95 15.88
N LYS A 399 5.10 23.06 16.41
CA LYS A 399 6.07 23.37 17.49
C LYS A 399 7.48 23.69 16.97
N LYS A 400 7.70 23.55 15.66
CA LYS A 400 8.92 23.99 14.98
C LYS A 400 8.65 25.33 14.32
#